data_AF-S9VVV7-F1
#
_entry.id   AF-S9VVV7-F1
#
_cell.length_a   1.000
_cell.length_b   1.000
_cell.length_c   1.000
_cell.angle_alpha   90.00
_cell.angle_beta   90.00
_cell.angle_gamma   90.00
#
_symmetry.space_group_name_H-M   'P 1'
#
loop_
_entity.id
_entity.type
_entity.pdbx_description
1 polymer ?
#
loop_
_entity_poly.entity_id
_entity_poly.type
_entity_poly.pdbx_seq_one_letter_code
_entity_poly.pdbx_strand_id
1 'polypeptide(L)'
;MARSLSPFVSVSITSPGGRVLLEHEPAKERAREVLQIKRTGNIGICFNVAAKAASGAVSLNVTLNVEDAEDAERTRTTKASYSRTSPVSIGAVKGSGAYRQMKYITKALTGIRRTYTALSDDDNGMRYSIVEAESNTWIVTYIFVTIAIITNVVNFVRLRRVMKRYKLI
;
A
#
# COMPACT_ATOMS: atom_id res chain seq x y z
N MET A 1 21.42 6.77 -30.41
CA MET A 1 21.85 5.36 -30.58
C MET A 1 20.67 4.46 -30.27
N ALA A 2 20.23 3.65 -31.24
CA ALA A 2 19.11 2.73 -31.04
C ALA A 2 19.51 1.65 -30.02
N ARG A 3 18.78 1.56 -28.90
CA ARG A 3 18.99 0.54 -27.89
C ARG A 3 18.53 -0.80 -28.46
N SER A 4 19.46 -1.73 -28.67
CA SER A 4 19.09 -3.08 -29.07
C SER A 4 18.35 -3.75 -27.91
N LEU A 5 17.06 -4.00 -28.09
CA LEU A 5 16.21 -4.77 -27.16
C LEU A 5 16.42 -6.29 -27.31
N SER A 6 17.38 -6.71 -28.15
CA SER A 6 17.71 -8.12 -28.31
C SER A 6 18.43 -8.66 -27.08
N PRO A 7 17.99 -9.77 -26.49
CA PRO A 7 18.68 -10.40 -25.37
C PRO A 7 20.08 -10.86 -25.79
N PHE A 8 21.09 -10.53 -25.00
CA PHE A 8 22.51 -10.85 -25.27
C PHE A 8 22.97 -12.18 -24.69
N VAL A 9 22.06 -12.95 -24.10
CA VAL A 9 22.34 -14.25 -23.47
C VAL A 9 21.72 -15.33 -24.32
N SER A 10 22.38 -16.47 -24.47
CA SER A 10 21.79 -17.73 -24.90
C SER A 10 21.88 -18.74 -23.77
N VAL A 11 20.91 -19.65 -23.70
CA VAL A 11 20.85 -20.69 -22.67
C VAL A 11 20.95 -22.03 -23.35
N SER A 12 21.85 -22.88 -22.85
CA SER A 12 21.94 -24.27 -23.28
C SER A 12 21.83 -25.20 -22.08
N ILE A 13 21.06 -26.28 -22.23
CA ILE A 13 20.87 -27.29 -21.20
C ILE A 13 21.39 -28.61 -21.76
N THR A 14 22.32 -29.25 -21.06
CA THR A 14 22.97 -30.49 -21.50
C THR A 14 22.64 -31.64 -20.56
N SER A 15 22.34 -32.78 -21.15
CA SER A 15 22.16 -34.05 -20.44
C SER A 15 23.48 -34.55 -19.83
N PRO A 16 23.42 -35.53 -18.90
CA PRO A 16 24.63 -36.13 -18.30
C PRO A 16 25.59 -36.78 -19.32
N GLY A 17 25.11 -37.11 -20.52
CA GLY A 17 25.94 -37.63 -21.61
C GLY A 17 26.50 -36.56 -22.55
N GLY A 18 26.46 -35.27 -22.16
CA GLY A 18 26.96 -34.15 -22.96
C GLY A 18 26.10 -33.76 -24.16
N ARG A 19 24.95 -34.43 -24.36
CA ARG A 19 24.01 -34.05 -25.43
C ARG A 19 23.20 -32.82 -25.01
N VAL A 20 23.12 -31.83 -25.90
CA VAL A 20 22.26 -30.65 -25.74
C VAL A 20 20.80 -31.10 -25.78
N LEU A 21 20.06 -30.80 -24.71
CA LEU A 21 18.64 -31.05 -24.56
C LEU A 21 17.80 -29.84 -25.01
N LEU A 22 18.34 -28.63 -24.86
CA LEU A 22 17.68 -27.40 -25.23
C LEU A 22 18.72 -26.32 -25.52
N GLU A 23 18.48 -25.52 -26.55
CA GLU A 23 19.27 -24.32 -26.86
C GLU A 23 18.34 -23.15 -27.24
N HIS A 24 18.61 -21.99 -26.66
CA HIS A 24 17.94 -20.74 -27.00
C HIS A 24 18.95 -19.78 -27.63
N GLU A 25 18.92 -19.63 -28.95
CA GLU A 25 19.88 -18.77 -29.69
C GLU A 25 19.75 -17.28 -29.32
N PRO A 26 18.55 -16.69 -29.21
CA PRO A 26 18.32 -15.55 -28.32
C PRO A 26 17.54 -16.00 -27.07
N ALA A 27 18.09 -15.79 -25.88
CA ALA A 27 17.37 -16.10 -24.63
C ALA A 27 16.10 -15.24 -24.55
N LYS A 28 14.94 -15.88 -24.70
CA LYS A 28 13.65 -15.20 -24.58
C LYS A 28 13.51 -14.62 -23.18
N GLU A 29 13.00 -13.39 -23.10
CA GLU A 29 12.73 -12.76 -21.80
C GLU A 29 11.70 -13.60 -21.02
N ARG A 30 12.05 -14.00 -19.79
CA ARG A 30 11.21 -14.83 -18.90
C ARG A 30 10.82 -16.21 -19.49
N ALA A 31 11.72 -16.85 -20.23
CA ALA A 31 11.53 -18.22 -20.70
C ALA A 31 11.33 -19.20 -19.53
N ARG A 32 10.41 -20.16 -19.71
CA ARG A 32 10.17 -21.27 -18.80
C ARG A 32 10.06 -22.54 -19.61
N GLU A 33 10.89 -23.52 -19.28
CA GLU A 33 11.04 -24.74 -20.06
C GLU A 33 10.92 -25.94 -19.14
N VAL A 34 10.14 -26.93 -19.56
CA VAL A 34 9.91 -28.16 -18.81
C VAL A 34 10.62 -29.29 -19.54
N LEU A 35 11.60 -29.89 -18.87
CA LEU A 35 12.41 -30.96 -19.44
C LEU A 35 12.13 -32.27 -18.71
N GLN A 36 11.87 -33.33 -19.48
CA GLN A 36 11.75 -34.67 -18.93
C GLN A 36 13.14 -35.32 -18.85
N ILE A 37 13.63 -35.55 -17.64
CA ILE A 37 14.94 -36.15 -17.39
C ILE A 37 14.81 -37.67 -17.48
N LYS A 38 15.25 -38.25 -18.61
CA LYS A 38 15.16 -39.70 -18.85
C LYS A 38 16.26 -40.54 -18.19
N ARG A 39 17.37 -39.91 -17.78
CA ARG A 39 18.52 -40.58 -17.15
C ARG A 39 18.93 -39.79 -15.92
N THR A 40 19.12 -40.49 -14.81
CA THR A 40 19.66 -39.91 -13.58
C THR A 40 21.13 -39.54 -13.81
N GLY A 41 21.50 -38.33 -13.38
CA GLY A 41 22.87 -37.81 -13.53
C GLY A 41 22.91 -36.29 -13.51
N ASN A 42 24.12 -35.74 -13.63
CA ASN A 42 24.33 -34.30 -13.58
C ASN A 42 23.87 -33.62 -14.87
N ILE A 43 23.01 -32.61 -14.74
CA ILE A 43 22.57 -31.78 -15.84
C ILE A 43 23.37 -30.49 -15.82
N GLY A 44 23.93 -30.12 -16.97
CA GLY A 44 24.62 -28.84 -17.15
C GLY A 44 23.64 -27.78 -17.64
N ILE A 45 23.64 -26.60 -17.01
CA ILE A 45 22.91 -25.43 -17.48
C ILE A 45 23.94 -24.33 -17.72
N CYS A 46 24.12 -23.93 -18.98
CA CYS A 46 25.14 -22.98 -19.40
C CYS A 46 24.48 -21.71 -19.96
N PHE A 47 24.91 -20.57 -19.44
CA PHE A 47 24.54 -19.25 -19.93
C PHE A 47 25.68 -18.68 -20.76
N ASN A 48 25.46 -18.58 -22.07
CA ASN A 48 26.46 -18.06 -23.01
C ASN A 48 26.14 -16.59 -23.28
N VAL A 49 27.04 -15.70 -22.87
CA VAL A 49 26.87 -14.26 -23.08
C VAL A 49 27.56 -13.85 -24.37
N ALA A 50 26.84 -13.20 -25.28
CA ALA A 50 27.40 -12.72 -26.54
C ALA A 50 28.46 -11.64 -26.29
N ALA A 51 29.56 -11.66 -27.03
CA ALA A 51 30.66 -10.69 -26.88
C ALA A 51 30.21 -9.21 -27.02
N LYS A 52 29.13 -8.97 -27.78
CA LYS A 52 28.53 -7.64 -27.97
C LYS A 52 27.84 -7.10 -26.71
N ALA A 53 27.60 -7.93 -25.69
CA ALA A 53 27.03 -7.50 -24.42
C ALA A 53 27.93 -6.50 -23.70
N ALA A 54 29.25 -6.66 -23.77
CA ALA A 54 30.21 -5.82 -23.06
C ALA A 54 30.13 -4.34 -23.46
N SER A 55 29.80 -4.05 -24.72
CA SER A 55 29.67 -2.68 -25.25
C SER A 55 28.22 -2.19 -25.33
N GLY A 56 27.23 -3.08 -25.19
CA GLY A 56 25.82 -2.80 -25.49
C GLY A 56 24.84 -2.94 -24.33
N ALA A 57 25.20 -3.68 -23.27
CA ALA A 57 24.32 -3.91 -22.14
C ALA A 57 24.53 -2.88 -21.03
N VAL A 58 23.45 -2.25 -20.57
CA VAL A 58 23.47 -1.34 -19.40
C VAL A 58 23.54 -2.14 -18.09
N SER A 59 22.88 -3.31 -18.06
CA SER A 59 22.96 -4.30 -16.97
C SER A 59 22.53 -5.66 -17.49
N LEU A 60 23.09 -6.73 -16.93
CA LEU A 60 22.77 -8.11 -17.30
C LEU A 60 22.53 -8.91 -16.02
N ASN A 61 21.26 -9.14 -15.70
CA ASN A 61 20.83 -9.92 -14.54
C ASN A 61 20.14 -11.19 -15.03
N VAL A 62 20.70 -12.34 -14.68
CA VAL A 62 20.14 -13.65 -15.02
C VAL A 62 19.71 -14.34 -13.73
N THR A 63 18.43 -14.68 -13.64
CA THR A 63 17.86 -15.46 -12.53
C THR A 63 17.42 -16.82 -13.04
N LEU A 64 18.05 -17.86 -12.51
CA LEU A 64 17.67 -19.25 -12.74
C LEU A 64 16.87 -19.77 -11.55
N ASN A 65 15.70 -20.33 -11.81
CA ASN A 65 14.92 -21.06 -10.83
C ASN A 65 14.66 -22.47 -11.35
N VAL A 66 15.05 -23.49 -10.57
CA VAL A 66 14.88 -24.90 -10.91
C VAL A 66 13.89 -25.48 -9.92
N GLU A 67 12.76 -25.94 -10.42
CA GLU A 67 11.67 -26.53 -9.64
C GLU A 67 11.39 -27.94 -10.16
N ASP A 68 10.97 -28.83 -9.27
CA ASP A 68 10.48 -30.16 -9.68
C ASP A 68 9.18 -30.00 -10.48
N ALA A 69 9.03 -30.81 -11.53
CA ALA A 69 7.87 -30.76 -12.43
C ALA A 69 6.56 -31.03 -11.68
N GLU A 70 6.58 -31.89 -10.65
CA GLU A 70 5.38 -32.23 -9.87
C GLU A 70 4.88 -31.03 -9.03
N ASP A 71 5.80 -30.25 -8.47
CA ASP A 71 5.48 -29.01 -7.75
C ASP A 71 5.12 -27.87 -8.71
N ALA A 72 5.74 -27.81 -9.88
CA ALA A 72 5.40 -26.85 -10.93
C ALA A 72 3.99 -27.09 -11.49
N GLU A 73 3.57 -28.36 -11.68
CA GLU A 73 2.21 -28.72 -12.09
C GLU A 73 1.17 -28.48 -11.01
N ARG A 74 1.49 -28.75 -9.73
CA ARG A 74 0.63 -28.33 -8.59
C ARG A 74 0.44 -26.82 -8.56
N THR A 75 1.51 -26.06 -8.80
CA THR A 75 1.43 -24.60 -8.83
C THR A 75 0.63 -24.11 -10.05
N ARG A 76 0.72 -24.82 -11.19
CA ARG A 76 -0.08 -24.57 -12.40
C ARG A 76 -1.56 -24.85 -12.18
N THR A 77 -1.93 -26.00 -11.63
CA THR A 77 -3.33 -26.34 -11.35
C THR A 77 -3.92 -25.38 -10.33
N THR A 78 -3.15 -25.01 -9.30
CA THR A 78 -3.56 -24.05 -8.29
C THR A 78 -3.76 -22.66 -8.90
N LYS A 79 -2.79 -22.11 -9.64
CA LYS A 79 -2.90 -20.78 -10.26
C LYS A 79 -3.90 -20.71 -11.42
N ALA A 80 -4.01 -21.78 -12.23
CA ALA A 80 -5.03 -21.87 -13.28
C ALA A 80 -6.43 -21.99 -12.68
N SER A 81 -6.60 -22.68 -11.55
CA SER A 81 -7.85 -22.71 -10.79
C SER A 81 -8.19 -21.33 -10.22
N TYR A 82 -7.23 -20.57 -9.69
CA TYR A 82 -7.47 -19.19 -9.26
C TYR A 82 -7.77 -18.21 -10.40
N SER A 83 -7.26 -18.46 -11.63
CA SER A 83 -7.41 -17.53 -12.77
C SER A 83 -8.56 -17.85 -13.73
N ARG A 84 -9.15 -19.06 -13.68
CA ARG A 84 -10.27 -19.45 -14.57
C ARG A 84 -11.64 -19.52 -13.89
N THR A 85 -11.72 -19.38 -12.57
CA THR A 85 -13.02 -19.38 -11.87
C THR A 85 -13.15 -18.22 -10.90
N SER A 86 -13.63 -17.10 -11.42
CA SER A 86 -14.62 -16.31 -10.70
C SER A 86 -15.71 -15.97 -11.73
N PRO A 87 -17.02 -16.09 -11.43
CA PRO A 87 -17.63 -16.17 -10.11
C PRO A 87 -18.64 -17.35 -9.96
N VAL A 88 -18.89 -17.76 -8.72
CA VAL A 88 -20.02 -18.63 -8.30
C VAL A 88 -19.88 -20.13 -8.61
N SER A 89 -20.24 -20.93 -7.60
CA SER A 89 -20.55 -22.37 -7.60
C SER A 89 -19.46 -23.40 -7.95
N ILE A 90 -18.68 -23.83 -6.94
CA ILE A 90 -18.35 -25.26 -6.83
C ILE A 90 -18.58 -25.71 -5.39
N GLY A 91 -19.78 -26.22 -5.15
CA GLY A 91 -20.07 -27.04 -3.99
C GLY A 91 -19.39 -28.39 -4.13
N ALA A 92 -18.36 -28.62 -3.32
CA ALA A 92 -17.91 -29.97 -2.91
C ALA A 92 -16.82 -29.91 -1.81
N VAL A 93 -16.30 -28.73 -1.44
CA VAL A 93 -15.45 -28.52 -0.24
C VAL A 93 -15.88 -27.23 0.48
N LYS A 94 -17.18 -27.16 0.84
CA LYS A 94 -17.94 -25.94 1.17
C LYS A 94 -17.55 -25.17 2.45
N GLY A 95 -16.50 -25.57 3.18
CA GLY A 95 -16.09 -24.88 4.42
C GLY A 95 -14.94 -23.90 4.24
N SER A 96 -13.87 -24.30 3.54
CA SER A 96 -12.57 -23.62 3.68
C SER A 96 -12.50 -22.25 2.99
N GLY A 97 -13.08 -22.12 1.79
CA GLY A 97 -13.09 -20.85 1.05
C GLY A 97 -14.01 -19.80 1.68
N ALA A 98 -15.25 -20.17 1.98
CA ALA A 98 -16.22 -19.31 2.65
C ALA A 98 -15.74 -18.92 4.05
N TYR A 99 -15.12 -19.83 4.80
CA TYR A 99 -14.54 -19.54 6.11
C TYR A 99 -13.33 -18.59 6.02
N ARG A 100 -12.45 -18.74 5.02
CA ARG A 100 -11.35 -17.81 4.77
C ARG A 100 -11.86 -16.41 4.41
N GLN A 101 -12.89 -16.34 3.57
CA GLN A 101 -13.53 -15.08 3.20
C GLN A 101 -14.24 -14.44 4.40
N MET A 102 -14.97 -15.22 5.19
CA MET A 102 -15.59 -14.77 6.43
C MET A 102 -14.53 -14.22 7.38
N LYS A 103 -13.44 -14.97 7.64
CA LYS A 103 -12.33 -14.53 8.51
C LYS A 103 -11.68 -13.24 8.03
N TYR A 104 -11.50 -13.07 6.71
CA TYR A 104 -11.01 -11.82 6.14
C TYR A 104 -11.98 -10.67 6.38
N ILE A 105 -13.27 -10.87 6.10
CA ILE A 105 -14.33 -9.87 6.34
C ILE A 105 -14.39 -9.51 7.82
N THR A 106 -14.36 -10.47 8.75
CA THR A 106 -14.40 -10.19 10.19
C THR A 106 -13.16 -9.42 10.64
N LYS A 107 -11.98 -9.74 10.10
CA LYS A 107 -10.74 -9.02 10.39
C LYS A 107 -10.78 -7.58 9.85
N ALA A 108 -11.32 -7.39 8.65
CA ALA A 108 -11.51 -6.06 8.07
C ALA A 108 -12.52 -5.25 8.88
N LEU A 109 -13.66 -5.84 9.25
CA LEU A 109 -14.71 -5.19 10.03
C LEU A 109 -14.23 -4.79 11.43
N THR A 110 -13.43 -5.63 12.08
CA THR A 110 -12.82 -5.31 13.38
C THR A 110 -11.76 -4.22 13.26
N GLY A 111 -11.00 -4.19 12.17
CA GLY A 111 -10.11 -3.08 11.85
C GLY A 111 -10.88 -1.76 11.70
N ILE A 112 -11.94 -1.75 10.87
CA ILE A 112 -12.80 -0.59 10.64
C ILE A 112 -13.44 -0.12 11.97
N ARG A 113 -13.93 -1.05 12.79
CA ARG A 113 -14.53 -0.72 14.09
C ARG A 113 -13.53 -0.02 15.01
N ARG A 114 -12.28 -0.46 15.06
CA ARG A 114 -11.23 0.18 15.87
C ARG A 114 -10.90 1.57 15.36
N THR A 115 -10.79 1.74 14.05
CA THR A 115 -10.57 3.06 13.45
C THR A 115 -11.75 3.99 13.74
N TYR A 116 -12.97 3.50 13.63
CA TYR A 116 -14.17 4.27 13.96
C TYR A 116 -14.22 4.68 15.44
N THR A 117 -13.92 3.77 16.37
CA THR A 117 -13.88 4.12 17.80
C THR A 117 -12.80 5.14 18.10
N ALA A 118 -11.60 4.98 17.52
CA ALA A 118 -10.52 5.96 17.70
C ALA A 118 -10.91 7.33 17.15
N LEU A 119 -11.56 7.38 15.98
CA LEU A 119 -12.05 8.63 15.39
C LEU A 119 -13.18 9.25 16.20
N SER A 120 -14.06 8.44 16.78
CA SER A 120 -15.15 8.90 17.65
C SER A 120 -14.63 9.42 18.99
N ASP A 121 -13.58 8.82 19.55
CA ASP A 121 -12.94 9.30 20.77
C ASP A 121 -12.22 10.64 20.53
N ASP A 122 -11.56 10.78 19.37
CA ASP A 122 -10.92 12.03 18.94
C ASP A 122 -11.95 13.15 18.70
N ASP A 123 -13.06 12.84 18.02
CA ASP A 123 -14.16 13.80 17.80
C ASP A 123 -14.79 14.27 19.13
N ASN A 124 -14.99 13.35 20.09
CA ASN A 124 -15.44 13.72 21.43
C ASN A 124 -14.43 14.61 22.16
N GLY A 125 -13.12 14.35 21.99
CA GLY A 125 -12.05 15.21 22.49
C GLY A 125 -12.09 16.61 21.88
N MET A 126 -12.28 16.71 20.56
CA MET A 126 -12.42 17.99 19.88
C MET A 126 -13.64 18.77 20.38
N ARG A 127 -14.80 18.12 20.52
CA ARG A 127 -16.01 18.76 21.06
C ARG A 127 -15.79 19.32 22.45
N TYR A 128 -15.12 18.58 23.32
CA TYR A 128 -14.78 19.07 24.67
C TYR A 128 -13.86 20.30 24.60
N SER A 129 -12.84 20.26 23.75
CA SER A 129 -11.90 21.39 23.58
C SER A 129 -12.57 22.65 23.00
N ILE A 130 -13.55 22.50 22.11
CA ILE A 130 -14.29 23.62 21.52
C ILE A 130 -15.21 24.26 22.56
N VAL A 131 -15.95 23.45 23.33
CA VAL A 131 -16.83 23.96 24.39
C VAL A 131 -16.02 24.69 25.48
N GLU A 132 -14.86 24.13 25.84
CA GLU A 132 -13.93 24.76 26.78
C GLU A 132 -13.30 26.05 26.22
N ALA A 133 -12.99 26.09 24.92
CA ALA A 133 -12.49 27.31 24.27
C ALA A 133 -13.59 28.40 24.18
N GLU A 134 -14.83 28.02 23.87
CA GLU A 134 -15.96 28.94 23.82
C GLU A 134 -16.26 29.52 25.21
N SER A 135 -16.31 28.69 26.26
CA SER A 135 -16.59 29.15 27.62
C SER A 135 -15.54 30.19 28.08
N ASN A 136 -14.26 29.92 27.85
CA ASN A 136 -13.17 30.83 28.17
C ASN A 136 -13.22 32.12 27.35
N THR A 137 -13.63 32.04 26.08
CA THR A 137 -13.81 33.23 25.21
C THR A 137 -14.93 34.14 25.72
N TRP A 138 -16.06 33.57 26.14
CA TRP A 138 -17.17 34.34 26.72
C TRP A 138 -16.76 35.08 27.99
N ILE A 139 -15.98 34.44 28.88
CA ILE A 139 -15.47 35.08 30.10
C ILE A 139 -14.64 36.33 29.77
N VAL A 140 -13.70 36.21 28.82
CA VAL A 140 -12.87 37.35 28.39
C VAL A 140 -13.74 38.47 27.82
N THR A 141 -14.72 38.11 26.99
CA THR A 141 -15.66 39.08 26.39
C THR A 141 -16.45 39.83 27.46
N TYR A 142 -16.96 39.14 28.47
CA TYR A 142 -17.68 39.77 29.58
C TYR A 142 -16.82 40.76 30.35
N ILE A 143 -15.54 40.42 30.61
CA ILE A 143 -14.59 41.30 31.30
C ILE A 143 -14.36 42.59 30.48
N PHE A 144 -14.15 42.48 29.17
CA PHE A 144 -13.96 43.66 28.31
C PHE A 144 -15.20 44.55 28.26
N VAL A 145 -16.39 43.96 28.13
CA VAL A 145 -17.65 44.70 28.12
C VAL A 145 -17.89 45.40 29.46
N THR A 146 -17.61 44.75 30.60
CA THR A 146 -17.76 45.39 31.91
C THR A 146 -16.79 46.57 32.08
N ILE A 147 -15.53 46.43 31.67
CA ILE A 147 -14.56 47.53 31.71
C ILE A 147 -15.02 48.71 30.83
N ALA A 148 -15.55 48.44 29.64
CA ALA A 148 -16.07 49.45 28.73
C ALA A 148 -17.31 50.18 29.30
N ILE A 149 -18.21 49.46 29.97
CA ILE A 149 -19.36 50.06 30.65
C ILE A 149 -18.89 50.93 31.82
N ILE A 150 -17.98 50.44 32.65
CA ILE A 150 -17.46 51.18 33.81
C ILE A 150 -16.79 52.49 33.36
N THR A 151 -15.93 52.43 32.35
CA THR A 151 -15.26 53.63 31.82
C THR A 151 -16.25 54.63 31.24
N ASN A 152 -17.27 54.19 30.51
CA ASN A 152 -18.35 55.07 30.03
C ASN A 152 -19.15 55.69 31.18
N VAL A 153 -19.52 54.92 32.20
CA VAL A 153 -20.25 55.43 33.37
C VAL A 153 -19.40 56.46 34.14
N VAL A 154 -18.11 56.19 34.35
CA VAL A 154 -17.20 57.14 35.00
C VAL A 154 -17.09 58.43 34.19
N ASN A 155 -16.95 58.34 32.87
CA ASN A 155 -16.89 59.51 31.99
C ASN A 155 -18.20 60.29 32.00
N PHE A 156 -19.35 59.61 31.94
CA PHE A 156 -20.67 60.25 32.05
C PHE A 156 -20.86 60.97 33.37
N VAL A 157 -20.47 60.36 34.50
CA VAL A 157 -20.53 60.98 35.83
C VAL A 157 -19.59 62.18 35.92
N ARG A 158 -18.36 62.08 35.38
CA ARG A 158 -17.42 63.21 35.31
C ARG A 158 -18.01 64.37 34.51
N LEU A 159 -18.51 64.12 33.29
CA LEU A 159 -19.17 65.11 32.44
C LEU A 159 -20.37 65.74 33.16
N ARG A 160 -21.22 64.94 33.81
CA ARG A 160 -22.39 65.43 34.54
C ARG A 160 -22.01 66.31 35.73
N ARG A 161 -20.94 65.98 36.47
CA ARG A 161 -20.41 66.83 37.55
C ARG A 161 -19.87 68.15 37.01
N VAL A 162 -19.15 68.12 35.88
CA VAL A 162 -18.62 69.31 35.22
C VAL A 162 -19.77 70.21 34.74
N MET A 163 -20.75 69.68 34.02
CA MET A 163 -21.90 70.46 33.53
C MET A 163 -22.69 71.11 34.68
N LYS A 164 -22.92 70.38 35.78
CA LYS A 164 -23.55 70.95 37.00
C LYS A 164 -22.72 72.07 37.62
N ARG A 165 -21.39 71.99 37.63
CA ARG A 165 -20.52 73.07 38.15
C ARG A 165 -20.60 74.33 37.28
N TYR A 166 -20.72 74.17 35.97
CA TYR A 166 -20.80 75.29 35.02
C TYR A 166 -22.23 75.79 34.75
N LYS A 167 -23.25 75.28 35.46
CA LYS A 167 -24.68 75.65 35.29
C LYS A 167 -25.15 75.60 33.82
N LEU A 168 -24.58 74.70 33.03
CA LEU A 168 -25.01 74.47 31.64
C LEU A 168 -26.27 73.57 31.58
N ILE A 169 -26.59 72.90 32.68
CA ILE A 169 -27.80 72.10 32.96
C ILE A 169 -28.17 72.29 34.43
#